data_AF-A0A965IDL5-F1
#
_entry.id   AF-A0A965IDL5-F1
#
_cell.length_a   1.000
_cell.length_b   1.000
_cell.length_c   1.000
_cell.angle_alpha   90.00
_cell.angle_beta   90.00
_cell.angle_gamma   90.00
#
_symmetry.space_group_name_H-M   'P 1'
#
loop_
_entity.id
_entity.type
_entity.pdbx_description
1 polymer ?
#
loop_
_entity_poly.entity_id
_entity_poly.type
_entity_poly.pdbx_seq_one_letter_code
_entity_poly.pdbx_strand_id
1 'polypeptide(L)'
;FQTDIRFSFGSYSEGLPNERKYADPSQFAQMGLRTGAYLQDGCPDDLLVFVTSKGAAKVSVGFDGQPDIVRDSLRNQTLQINFTAPDRYTIVDTKTGTELANRSYDPRVIEPVIDFEGLSIKLTHAPAVGDSYRIDGNHDGLGNNVNMLDMVDLAKKQVKGGKTIHDTYIDQVNSVGNLAQQATITQQALQVVKDQAVSSRDKVSGVNLDDEAADLIRYQQAYQAAAKALQVGSQLLDTIIAIR
;
A
#
# COMPACT_ATOMS: atom_id res chain seq x y z
N PHE A 1 36.27 11.29 15.40
CA PHE A 1 35.55 12.22 16.30
C PHE A 1 35.41 11.54 17.64
N GLN A 2 36.03 12.05 18.70
CA GLN A 2 35.89 11.49 20.05
C GLN A 2 34.74 12.21 20.75
N THR A 3 33.54 11.67 20.64
CA THR A 3 32.38 12.13 21.41
C THR A 3 32.39 11.43 22.77
N ASP A 4 33.28 11.87 23.67
CA ASP A 4 33.21 11.48 25.08
C ASP A 4 32.14 12.36 25.75
N ILE A 5 30.96 11.79 26.03
CA ILE A 5 29.91 12.49 26.78
C ILE A 5 30.16 12.23 28.26
N ARG A 6 30.80 13.19 28.93
CA ARG A 6 31.10 13.11 30.36
C ARG A 6 30.03 13.80 31.21
N PHE A 7 29.29 13.03 32.00
CA PHE A 7 28.44 13.54 33.06
C PHE A 7 29.19 13.54 34.40
N SER A 8 29.11 14.63 35.16
CA SER A 8 29.66 14.73 36.51
C SER A 8 28.68 15.46 37.41
N PHE A 9 28.68 15.11 38.70
CA PHE A 9 27.73 15.64 39.68
C PHE A 9 28.46 16.50 40.71
N GLY A 10 27.80 17.58 41.15
CA GLY A 10 28.33 18.51 42.14
C GLY A 10 28.43 17.92 43.55
N SER A 11 29.23 18.54 44.41
CA SER A 11 29.29 18.20 45.83
C SER A 11 28.28 18.99 46.65
N TYR A 12 27.69 18.37 47.66
CA TYR A 12 26.85 19.02 48.67
C TYR A 12 27.36 18.67 50.08
N SER A 13 27.03 19.51 51.07
CA SER A 13 27.44 19.29 52.47
C SER A 13 26.23 18.93 53.31
N GLU A 14 26.31 17.84 54.07
CA GLU A 14 25.20 17.35 54.88
C GLU A 14 25.72 16.78 56.21
N GLY A 15 25.00 17.03 57.31
CA GLY A 15 25.33 16.52 58.66
C GLY A 15 26.01 17.53 59.59
N LEU A 16 26.18 17.14 60.86
CA LEU A 16 26.93 17.86 61.90
C LEU A 16 27.95 16.89 62.53
N PRO A 17 29.26 17.07 62.35
CA PRO A 17 29.92 18.12 61.57
C PRO A 17 29.66 17.98 60.06
N ASN A 18 29.88 19.07 59.33
CA ASN A 18 29.50 19.19 57.93
C ASN A 18 30.42 18.32 57.03
N GLU A 19 29.92 17.17 56.57
CA GLU A 19 30.68 16.27 55.69
C GLU A 19 30.39 16.57 54.22
N ARG A 20 31.46 16.65 53.41
CA ARG A 20 31.34 16.89 51.97
C ARG A 20 31.01 15.58 51.25
N LYS A 21 29.79 15.48 50.74
CA LYS A 21 29.33 14.37 49.90
C LYS A 21 29.26 14.80 48.43
N TYR A 22 29.40 13.84 47.53
CA TYR A 22 29.17 14.05 46.11
C TYR A 22 27.80 13.49 45.76
N ALA A 23 27.02 14.22 44.97
CA ALA A 23 25.79 13.67 44.44
C ALA A 23 26.10 12.48 43.53
N ASP A 24 25.31 11.42 43.65
CA ASP A 24 25.42 10.18 42.88
C ASP A 24 24.12 9.98 42.08
N PRO A 25 24.17 9.55 40.80
CA PRO A 25 23.00 9.14 40.03
C PRO A 25 21.96 8.31 40.81
N SER A 26 22.41 7.47 41.76
CA SER A 26 21.52 6.67 42.60
C SER A 26 20.52 7.48 43.45
N GLN A 27 20.84 8.74 43.77
CA GLN A 27 19.97 9.62 44.54
C GLN A 27 18.76 10.11 43.72
N PHE A 28 18.90 10.24 42.40
CA PHE A 28 17.76 10.54 41.52
C PHE A 28 16.77 9.37 41.48
N ALA A 29 17.26 8.13 41.53
CA ALA A 29 16.40 6.96 41.64
C ALA A 29 15.62 6.93 42.97
N GLN A 30 16.21 7.40 44.08
CA GLN A 30 15.52 7.53 45.36
C GLN A 30 14.41 8.60 45.33
N MET A 31 14.54 9.61 44.47
CA MET A 31 13.51 10.61 44.19
C MET A 31 12.48 10.13 43.14
N GLY A 32 12.55 8.88 42.70
CA GLY A 32 11.65 8.30 41.70
C GLY A 32 12.00 8.66 40.25
N LEU A 33 13.14 9.28 39.99
CA LEU A 33 13.59 9.67 38.65
C LEU A 33 14.46 8.56 38.03
N ARG A 34 14.13 8.17 36.79
CA ARG A 34 14.93 7.21 36.01
C ARG A 34 16.16 7.91 35.44
N THR A 35 17.35 7.50 35.88
CA THR A 35 18.61 7.93 35.26
C THR A 35 18.95 7.06 34.06
N GLY A 36 19.00 7.65 32.87
CA GLY A 36 19.36 6.95 31.63
C GLY A 36 20.02 7.89 30.64
N ALA A 37 20.92 7.34 29.83
CA ALA A 37 21.41 7.97 28.62
C ALA A 37 20.64 7.39 27.43
N TYR A 38 20.20 8.26 26.52
CA TYR A 38 19.41 7.87 25.36
C TYR A 38 20.09 8.40 24.10
N LEU A 39 20.25 7.54 23.09
CA LEU A 39 20.64 7.93 21.75
C LEU A 39 19.39 7.81 20.86
N GLN A 40 18.98 8.91 20.26
CA GLN A 40 17.70 8.99 19.56
C GLN A 40 17.80 8.65 18.06
N ASP A 41 18.96 8.89 17.45
CA ASP A 41 19.20 8.67 16.01
C ASP A 41 20.02 7.41 15.71
N GLY A 42 20.17 6.53 16.70
CA GLY A 42 21.05 5.36 16.63
C GLY A 42 22.54 5.73 16.58
N CYS A 43 23.39 4.72 16.65
CA CYS A 43 24.83 4.86 16.43
C CYS A 43 25.25 3.72 15.50
N PRO A 44 26.00 3.99 14.41
CA PRO A 44 26.48 2.94 13.52
C PRO A 44 27.62 2.11 14.13
N ASP A 45 28.21 2.59 15.24
CA ASP A 45 29.34 1.95 15.91
C ASP A 45 28.89 1.12 17.12
N ASP A 46 29.66 0.09 17.46
CA ASP A 46 29.50 -0.67 18.70
C ASP A 46 29.76 0.22 19.93
N LEU A 47 28.75 0.32 20.81
CA LEU A 47 28.84 1.12 22.03
C LEU A 47 29.24 0.24 23.22
N LEU A 48 30.36 0.58 23.85
CA LEU A 48 30.81 -0.01 25.10
C LEU A 48 30.36 0.87 26.28
N VAL A 49 29.67 0.27 27.25
CA VAL A 49 29.28 0.93 28.50
C VAL A 49 30.23 0.54 29.62
N PHE A 50 31.00 1.50 30.12
CA PHE A 50 31.87 1.31 31.28
C PHE A 50 31.26 1.94 32.54
N VAL A 51 31.14 1.15 33.61
CA VAL A 51 30.72 1.64 34.93
C VAL A 51 31.94 1.67 35.83
N THR A 52 32.32 2.87 36.30
CA THR A 52 33.49 3.05 37.16
C THR A 52 33.08 3.70 38.49
N SER A 53 32.90 2.89 39.54
CA SER A 53 32.69 3.36 40.91
C SER A 53 33.08 2.29 41.95
N LYS A 54 33.16 2.69 43.23
CA LYS A 54 33.29 1.73 44.34
C LYS A 54 31.89 1.27 44.77
N GLY A 55 31.44 0.10 44.32
CA GLY A 55 30.13 -0.46 44.69
C GLY A 55 29.57 -1.46 43.68
N ALA A 56 28.32 -1.88 43.87
CA ALA A 56 27.58 -2.71 42.93
C ALA A 56 26.52 -1.88 42.21
N ALA A 57 26.45 -1.97 40.88
CA ALA A 57 25.46 -1.28 40.05
C ALA A 57 24.67 -2.31 39.21
N LYS A 58 23.35 -2.10 39.08
CA LYS A 58 22.53 -2.82 38.09
C LYS A 58 22.37 -1.93 36.87
N VAL A 59 22.91 -2.37 35.74
CA VAL A 59 22.77 -1.68 34.45
C VAL A 59 21.90 -2.51 33.53
N SER A 60 20.92 -1.86 32.91
CA SER A 60 20.08 -2.45 31.86
C SER A 60 20.26 -1.64 30.59
N VAL A 61 20.62 -2.31 29.50
CA VAL A 61 20.65 -1.74 28.16
C VAL A 61 19.44 -2.28 27.41
N GLY A 62 18.72 -1.39 26.73
CA GLY A 62 17.64 -1.75 25.82
C GLY A 62 17.84 -1.03 24.50
N PHE A 63 17.56 -1.72 23.41
CA PHE A 63 17.47 -1.14 22.08
C PHE A 63 16.07 -1.41 21.54
N ASP A 64 15.58 -0.53 20.68
CA ASP A 64 14.36 -0.71 19.91
C ASP A 64 14.72 -0.52 18.44
N GLY A 65 14.26 -1.43 17.59
CA GLY A 65 14.62 -1.45 16.18
C GLY A 65 14.08 -2.68 15.49
N GLN A 66 13.85 -2.56 14.18
CA GLN A 66 13.57 -3.73 13.36
C GLN A 66 14.88 -4.49 13.11
N PRO A 67 14.89 -5.83 13.20
CA PRO A 67 16.06 -6.62 12.83
C PRO A 67 16.43 -6.28 11.40
N ASP A 68 17.67 -5.85 11.19
CA ASP A 68 18.14 -5.60 9.83
C ASP A 68 18.27 -6.95 9.09
N ILE A 69 17.90 -6.98 7.82
CA ILE A 69 18.06 -8.19 7.01
C ILE A 69 19.53 -8.25 6.65
N VAL A 70 20.31 -9.05 7.38
CA VAL A 70 21.77 -9.17 7.23
C VAL A 70 22.22 -9.29 5.77
N ARG A 71 21.48 -10.03 4.93
CA ARG A 71 21.75 -10.14 3.50
C ARG A 71 21.71 -8.78 2.80
N ASP A 72 20.71 -7.96 3.09
CA ASP A 72 20.51 -6.66 2.45
C ASP A 72 21.52 -5.64 3.00
N SER A 73 21.86 -5.72 4.28
CA SER A 73 22.96 -4.95 4.89
C SER A 73 24.30 -5.27 4.21
N LEU A 74 24.64 -6.57 4.07
CA LEU A 74 25.85 -7.04 3.40
C LEU A 74 25.89 -6.64 1.92
N ARG A 75 24.75 -6.65 1.22
CA ARG A 75 24.67 -6.22 -0.20
C ARG A 75 24.84 -4.71 -0.36
N ASN A 76 24.45 -3.92 0.63
CA ASN A 76 24.61 -2.46 0.62
C ASN A 76 26.00 -2.02 1.06
N GLN A 77 26.76 -2.89 1.73
CA GLN A 77 28.13 -2.64 2.11
C GLN A 77 29.10 -3.05 0.98
N THR A 78 30.26 -2.41 0.96
CA THR A 78 31.37 -2.83 0.10
C THR A 78 32.59 -3.04 0.98
N LEU A 79 32.93 -4.31 1.15
CA LEU A 79 33.99 -4.76 2.03
C LEU A 79 35.28 -4.93 1.21
N GLN A 80 36.39 -4.49 1.79
CA GLN A 80 37.71 -4.73 1.24
C GLN A 80 38.54 -5.54 2.24
N ILE A 81 38.99 -6.71 1.79
CA ILE A 81 39.90 -7.57 2.53
C ILE A 81 41.30 -7.25 2.07
N ASN A 82 42.18 -6.85 2.99
CA ASN A 82 43.59 -6.58 2.71
C ASN A 82 44.47 -7.56 3.48
N PHE A 83 45.37 -8.24 2.79
CA PHE A 83 46.34 -9.14 3.40
C PHE A 83 47.59 -8.37 3.80
N THR A 84 47.72 -8.08 5.09
CA THR A 84 48.75 -7.18 5.63
C THR A 84 50.01 -7.91 6.09
N ALA A 85 49.91 -9.22 6.34
CA ALA A 85 51.02 -10.11 6.67
C ALA A 85 50.72 -11.55 6.19
N PRO A 86 51.69 -12.48 6.18
CA PRO A 86 51.50 -13.84 5.66
C PRO A 86 50.37 -14.64 6.33
N ASP A 87 49.99 -14.28 7.55
CA ASP A 87 48.97 -14.93 8.36
C ASP A 87 47.90 -13.94 8.85
N ARG A 88 47.84 -12.73 8.28
CA ARG A 88 46.99 -11.65 8.79
C ARG A 88 46.26 -10.87 7.70
N TYR A 89 45.00 -10.54 7.98
CA TYR A 89 44.18 -9.70 7.12
C TYR A 89 43.36 -8.70 7.93
N THR A 90 42.99 -7.61 7.25
CA THR A 90 42.04 -6.62 7.75
C THR A 90 40.83 -6.56 6.83
N ILE A 91 39.65 -6.34 7.40
CA ILE A 91 38.42 -6.05 6.66
C ILE A 91 38.06 -4.59 6.90
N VAL A 92 37.88 -3.85 5.82
CA VAL A 92 37.55 -2.42 5.84
C VAL A 92 36.25 -2.20 5.09
N ASP A 93 35.34 -1.43 5.67
CA ASP A 93 34.22 -0.87 4.91
C ASP A 93 34.74 0.29 4.04
N THR A 94 34.68 0.11 2.73
CA THR A 94 35.21 1.10 1.77
C THR A 94 34.43 2.41 1.74
N LYS A 95 33.18 2.44 2.24
CA LYS A 95 32.36 3.66 2.27
C LYS A 95 32.74 4.56 3.44
N THR A 96 32.98 3.96 4.60
CA THR A 96 33.29 4.70 5.85
C THR A 96 34.79 4.80 6.11
N GLY A 97 35.58 3.89 5.53
CA GLY A 97 37.00 3.72 5.83
C GLY A 97 37.26 3.02 7.17
N THR A 98 36.22 2.53 7.84
CA THR A 98 36.33 1.89 9.15
C THR A 98 36.94 0.49 9.04
N GLU A 99 37.96 0.20 9.85
CA GLU A 99 38.47 -1.17 10.04
C GLU A 99 37.46 -1.96 10.89
N LEU A 100 36.77 -2.90 10.25
CA LEU A 100 35.75 -3.74 10.89
C LEU A 100 36.35 -4.98 11.56
N ALA A 101 37.46 -5.48 11.02
CA ALA A 101 38.13 -6.64 11.58
C ALA A 101 39.63 -6.65 11.29
N ASN A 102 40.39 -7.24 12.22
CA ASN A 102 41.81 -7.51 12.07
C ASN A 102 42.11 -8.89 12.66
N ARG A 103 42.30 -9.88 11.79
CA ARG A 103 42.26 -11.30 12.16
C ARG A 103 43.42 -12.07 11.54
N SER A 104 43.77 -13.18 12.18
CA SER A 104 44.73 -14.13 11.66
C SER A 104 44.05 -15.26 10.89
N TYR A 105 44.76 -15.87 9.93
CA TYR A 105 44.36 -17.09 9.23
C TYR A 105 45.56 -18.03 9.08
N ASP A 106 45.31 -19.33 8.82
CA ASP A 106 46.38 -20.29 8.53
C ASP A 106 46.68 -20.33 7.02
N PRO A 107 47.85 -19.83 6.56
CA PRO A 107 48.21 -19.82 5.15
C PRO A 107 48.64 -21.19 4.62
N ARG A 108 48.78 -22.21 5.47
CA ARG A 108 49.19 -23.57 5.04
C ARG A 108 48.03 -24.42 4.54
N VAL A 109 46.80 -23.98 4.80
CA VAL A 109 45.60 -24.65 4.30
C VAL A 109 45.48 -24.40 2.80
N ILE A 110 45.14 -25.44 2.04
CA ILE A 110 45.03 -25.37 0.58
C ILE A 110 43.97 -24.34 0.16
N GLU A 111 42.83 -24.33 0.86
CA GLU A 111 41.70 -23.45 0.60
C GLU A 111 41.34 -22.67 1.87
N PRO A 112 42.06 -21.59 2.19
CA PRO A 112 41.78 -20.80 3.37
C PRO A 112 40.40 -20.15 3.24
N VAL A 113 39.68 -20.10 4.37
CA VAL A 113 38.34 -19.53 4.46
C VAL A 113 38.39 -18.30 5.36
N ILE A 114 37.76 -17.22 4.90
CA ILE A 114 37.53 -16.01 5.68
C ILE A 114 36.04 -15.91 5.98
N ASP A 115 35.71 -15.93 7.27
CA ASP A 115 34.35 -15.76 7.74
C ASP A 115 34.15 -14.38 8.37
N PHE A 116 33.14 -13.65 7.90
CA PHE A 116 32.79 -12.34 8.41
C PHE A 116 31.29 -12.06 8.23
N GLU A 117 30.58 -11.75 9.32
CA GLU A 117 29.15 -11.42 9.30
C GLU A 117 28.25 -12.43 8.54
N GLY A 118 28.63 -13.71 8.54
CA GLY A 118 27.91 -14.78 7.83
C GLY A 118 28.32 -14.95 6.36
N LEU A 119 29.20 -14.11 5.82
CA LEU A 119 29.94 -14.38 4.59
C LEU A 119 31.00 -15.44 4.85
N SER A 120 31.15 -16.36 3.89
CA SER A 120 32.24 -17.32 3.86
C SER A 120 32.96 -17.21 2.53
N ILE A 121 34.19 -16.71 2.57
CA ILE A 121 35.00 -16.44 1.39
C ILE A 121 36.08 -17.51 1.33
N LYS A 122 35.91 -18.44 0.39
CA LYS A 122 36.84 -19.51 0.15
C LYS A 122 37.84 -19.10 -0.91
N LEU A 123 39.11 -19.05 -0.54
CA LEU A 123 40.21 -18.77 -1.45
C LEU A 123 40.73 -20.09 -2.03
N THR A 124 41.18 -20.07 -3.28
CA THR A 124 41.75 -21.26 -3.94
C THR A 124 43.19 -21.53 -3.52
N HIS A 125 43.89 -20.50 -3.05
CA HIS A 125 45.27 -20.54 -2.56
C HIS A 125 45.46 -19.47 -1.48
N ALA A 126 46.53 -19.59 -0.70
CA ALA A 126 46.93 -18.55 0.24
C ALA A 126 47.32 -17.26 -0.53
N PRO A 127 46.73 -16.11 -0.17
CA PRO A 127 47.03 -14.82 -0.80
C PRO A 127 48.41 -14.29 -0.38
N ALA A 128 49.00 -13.46 -1.23
CA ALA A 128 50.25 -12.79 -0.96
C ALA A 128 50.05 -11.54 -0.09
N VAL A 129 51.10 -11.13 0.62
CA VAL A 129 51.09 -9.86 1.37
C VAL A 129 50.94 -8.71 0.38
N GLY A 130 49.95 -7.86 0.61
CA GLY A 130 49.57 -6.76 -0.27
C GLY A 130 48.38 -7.08 -1.18
N ASP A 131 47.94 -8.34 -1.27
CA ASP A 131 46.74 -8.69 -2.01
C ASP A 131 45.50 -8.04 -1.37
N SER A 132 44.56 -7.62 -2.21
CA SER A 132 43.29 -7.06 -1.77
C SER A 132 42.14 -7.60 -2.60
N TYR A 133 41.04 -7.96 -1.93
CA TYR A 133 39.81 -8.41 -2.58
C TYR A 133 38.65 -7.53 -2.14
N ARG A 134 37.84 -7.13 -3.13
CA ARG A 134 36.61 -6.36 -2.88
C ARG A 134 35.40 -7.28 -3.00
N ILE A 135 34.57 -7.27 -1.97
CA ILE A 135 33.25 -7.90 -1.98
C ILE A 135 32.23 -6.78 -1.96
N ASP A 136 31.43 -6.70 -3.02
CA ASP A 136 30.32 -5.76 -3.14
C ASP A 136 28.98 -6.52 -3.30
N GLY A 137 27.89 -5.77 -3.36
CA GLY A 137 26.53 -6.31 -3.48
C GLY A 137 26.21 -7.06 -4.77
N ASN A 138 27.19 -7.32 -5.63
CA ASN A 138 27.02 -8.00 -6.92
C ASN A 138 25.96 -7.33 -7.79
N HIS A 139 25.91 -5.99 -7.75
CA HIS A 139 24.91 -5.19 -8.46
C HIS A 139 25.06 -5.29 -9.99
N ASP A 140 26.23 -5.66 -10.47
CA ASP A 140 26.58 -5.87 -11.88
C ASP A 140 26.74 -7.36 -12.25
N GLY A 141 26.41 -8.27 -11.34
CA GLY A 141 26.55 -9.70 -11.55
C GLY A 141 25.61 -10.29 -12.60
N LEU A 142 26.12 -11.26 -13.36
CA LEU A 142 25.30 -12.13 -14.21
C LEU A 142 24.28 -12.87 -13.33
N GLY A 143 22.99 -12.67 -13.60
CA GLY A 143 21.90 -13.24 -12.80
C GLY A 143 21.34 -12.32 -11.71
N ASN A 144 21.77 -11.05 -11.64
CA ASN A 144 21.14 -10.06 -10.77
C ASN A 144 19.66 -9.83 -11.17
N ASN A 145 18.74 -10.08 -10.24
CA ASN A 145 17.29 -9.93 -10.42
C ASN A 145 16.70 -8.73 -9.67
N VAL A 146 17.51 -7.78 -9.20
CA VAL A 146 17.05 -6.58 -8.47
C VAL A 146 15.97 -5.82 -9.25
N ASN A 147 16.14 -5.63 -10.56
CA ASN A 147 15.11 -4.97 -11.38
C ASN A 147 13.76 -5.72 -11.37
N MET A 148 13.79 -7.06 -11.29
CA MET A 148 12.55 -7.85 -11.19
C MET A 148 11.91 -7.70 -9.80
N LEU A 149 12.72 -7.60 -8.75
CA LEU A 149 12.23 -7.32 -7.40
C LEU A 149 11.62 -5.91 -7.32
N ASP A 150 12.26 -4.91 -7.92
CA ASP A 150 11.74 -3.56 -8.01
C ASP A 150 10.38 -3.53 -8.74
N MET A 151 10.25 -4.28 -9.84
CA MET A 151 8.96 -4.43 -10.53
C MET A 151 7.89 -5.10 -9.66
N VAL A 152 8.24 -6.11 -8.86
CA VAL A 152 7.32 -6.74 -7.90
C VAL A 152 6.92 -5.75 -6.81
N ASP A 153 7.83 -4.90 -6.34
CA ASP A 153 7.55 -3.93 -5.30
C ASP A 153 6.71 -2.75 -5.83
N LEU A 154 6.81 -2.40 -7.11
CA LEU A 154 5.88 -1.48 -7.76
C LEU A 154 4.42 -1.97 -7.68
N ALA A 155 4.17 -3.28 -7.72
CA ALA A 155 2.82 -3.82 -7.59
C ALA A 155 2.25 -3.64 -6.16
N LYS A 156 3.11 -3.63 -5.14
CA LYS A 156 2.73 -3.38 -3.74
C LYS A 156 2.68 -1.90 -3.39
N LYS A 157 3.36 -1.06 -4.18
CA LYS A 157 3.49 0.37 -3.92
C LYS A 157 2.12 1.06 -3.99
N GLN A 158 1.81 1.78 -2.92
CA GLN A 158 0.66 2.68 -2.90
C GLN A 158 0.97 3.91 -3.76
N VAL A 159 0.14 4.17 -4.76
CA VAL A 159 0.34 5.25 -5.74
C VAL A 159 -0.55 6.45 -5.45
N LYS A 160 -1.86 6.31 -5.67
CA LYS A 160 -2.82 7.41 -5.51
C LYS A 160 -3.88 7.01 -4.49
N GLY A 161 -4.16 7.91 -3.55
CA GLY A 161 -5.18 7.68 -2.52
C GLY A 161 -4.86 6.52 -1.57
N GLY A 162 -3.58 6.18 -1.38
CA GLY A 162 -3.16 5.07 -0.52
C GLY A 162 -3.45 3.68 -1.08
N LYS A 163 -3.84 3.57 -2.36
CA LYS A 163 -4.20 2.31 -3.01
C LYS A 163 -3.11 1.82 -3.95
N THR A 164 -3.00 0.50 -4.12
CA THR A 164 -2.16 -0.10 -5.15
C THR A 164 -2.77 0.12 -6.54
N ILE A 165 -2.00 -0.18 -7.60
CA ILE A 165 -2.50 -0.16 -8.98
C ILE A 165 -3.64 -1.18 -9.13
N HIS A 166 -3.53 -2.35 -8.50
CA HIS A 166 -4.55 -3.39 -8.53
C HIS A 166 -5.86 -2.95 -7.86
N ASP A 167 -5.76 -2.36 -6.67
CA ASP A 167 -6.95 -1.87 -5.95
C ASP A 167 -7.65 -0.74 -6.73
N THR A 168 -6.86 0.17 -7.32
CA THR A 168 -7.39 1.25 -8.17
C THR A 168 -8.11 0.70 -9.40
N TYR A 169 -7.57 -0.35 -10.01
CA TYR A 169 -8.22 -1.03 -11.13
C TYR A 169 -9.55 -1.69 -10.71
N ILE A 170 -9.59 -2.37 -9.56
CA ILE A 170 -10.81 -2.96 -9.02
C ILE A 170 -11.88 -1.89 -8.75
N ASP A 171 -11.52 -0.76 -8.14
CA ASP A 171 -12.46 0.34 -7.90
C ASP A 171 -13.07 0.85 -9.21
N GLN A 172 -12.26 1.01 -10.25
CA GLN A 172 -12.72 1.48 -11.55
C GLN A 172 -13.72 0.49 -12.18
N VAL A 173 -13.41 -0.81 -12.13
CA VAL A 173 -14.31 -1.87 -12.62
C VAL A 173 -15.63 -1.85 -11.85
N ASN A 174 -15.59 -1.73 -10.52
CA ASN A 174 -16.78 -1.65 -9.69
C ASN A 174 -17.61 -0.40 -10.01
N SER A 175 -16.96 0.75 -10.22
CA SER A 175 -17.65 1.99 -10.60
C SER A 175 -18.37 1.85 -11.95
N VAL A 176 -17.73 1.24 -12.94
CA VAL A 176 -18.34 1.00 -14.26
C VAL A 176 -19.49 -0.01 -14.15
N GLY A 177 -19.31 -1.08 -13.36
CA GLY A 177 -20.35 -2.09 -13.11
C GLY A 177 -21.60 -1.49 -12.46
N ASN A 178 -21.42 -0.65 -11.44
CA ASN A 178 -22.52 0.06 -10.79
C ASN A 178 -23.22 1.03 -11.74
N LEU A 179 -22.47 1.78 -12.54
CA LEU A 179 -23.03 2.70 -13.54
C LEU A 179 -23.85 1.94 -14.59
N ALA A 180 -23.35 0.80 -15.07
CA ALA A 180 -24.07 -0.04 -16.03
C ALA A 180 -25.38 -0.58 -15.43
N GLN A 181 -25.35 -1.07 -14.19
CA GLN A 181 -26.55 -1.52 -13.50
C GLN A 181 -27.59 -0.40 -13.33
N GLN A 182 -27.13 0.80 -12.94
CA GLN A 182 -28.01 1.96 -12.81
C GLN A 182 -28.61 2.39 -14.15
N ALA A 183 -27.84 2.33 -15.23
CA ALA A 183 -28.32 2.61 -16.59
C ALA A 183 -29.40 1.59 -17.02
N THR A 184 -29.22 0.30 -16.73
CA THR A 184 -30.21 -0.74 -17.01
C THR A 184 -31.52 -0.51 -16.23
N ILE A 185 -31.44 -0.20 -14.94
CA ILE A 185 -32.63 0.12 -14.13
C ILE A 185 -33.34 1.35 -14.70
N THR A 186 -32.58 2.39 -15.08
CA THR A 186 -33.14 3.60 -15.68
C THR A 186 -33.81 3.31 -17.03
N GLN A 187 -33.19 2.47 -17.86
CA GLN A 187 -33.76 2.02 -19.13
C GLN A 187 -35.09 1.29 -18.91
N GLN A 188 -35.14 0.35 -17.95
CA GLN A 188 -36.36 -0.38 -17.61
C GLN A 188 -37.47 0.56 -17.13
N ALA A 189 -37.14 1.53 -16.27
CA ALA A 189 -38.10 2.53 -15.83
C ALA A 189 -38.64 3.38 -16.99
N LEU A 190 -37.76 3.85 -17.89
CA LEU A 190 -38.15 4.61 -19.07
C LEU A 190 -38.98 3.79 -20.06
N GLN A 191 -38.73 2.48 -20.15
CA GLN A 191 -39.55 1.57 -20.96
C GLN A 191 -40.99 1.50 -20.41
N VAL A 192 -41.17 1.39 -19.09
CA VAL A 192 -42.49 1.44 -18.47
C VAL A 192 -43.19 2.78 -18.73
N VAL A 193 -42.47 3.89 -18.61
CA VAL A 193 -43.01 5.23 -18.91
C VAL A 193 -43.44 5.34 -20.37
N LYS A 194 -42.63 4.83 -21.30
CA LYS A 194 -42.96 4.77 -22.73
C LYS A 194 -44.24 3.96 -22.96
N ASP A 195 -44.34 2.78 -22.39
CA ASP A 195 -45.50 1.91 -22.59
C ASP A 195 -46.79 2.52 -22.02
N GLN A 196 -46.69 3.19 -20.86
CA GLN A 196 -47.81 3.95 -20.30
C GLN A 196 -48.21 5.13 -21.18
N ALA A 197 -47.25 5.86 -21.74
CA ALA A 197 -47.51 6.99 -22.64
C ALA A 197 -48.17 6.52 -23.96
N VAL A 198 -47.72 5.39 -24.51
CA VAL A 198 -48.33 4.76 -25.69
C VAL A 198 -49.76 4.34 -25.37
N SER A 199 -50.00 3.64 -24.26
CA SER A 199 -51.35 3.25 -23.85
C SER A 199 -52.29 4.45 -23.64
N SER A 200 -51.82 5.51 -22.99
CA SER A 200 -52.61 6.74 -22.80
C SER A 200 -52.92 7.44 -24.12
N ARG A 201 -51.96 7.51 -25.05
CA ARG A 201 -52.19 8.03 -26.40
C ARG A 201 -53.24 7.20 -27.13
N ASP A 202 -53.12 5.88 -27.11
CA ASP A 202 -54.02 4.97 -27.81
C ASP A 202 -55.43 4.99 -27.21
N LYS A 203 -55.61 5.34 -25.92
CA LYS A 203 -56.95 5.58 -25.34
C LYS A 203 -57.65 6.83 -25.88
N VAL A 204 -56.90 7.88 -26.22
CA VAL A 204 -57.46 9.16 -26.68
C VAL A 204 -57.59 9.20 -28.19
N SER A 205 -56.59 8.69 -28.91
CA SER A 205 -56.52 8.72 -30.36
C SER A 205 -56.87 7.39 -31.01
N GLY A 206 -57.07 6.33 -30.21
CA GLY A 206 -57.50 5.04 -30.71
C GLY A 206 -58.96 5.07 -31.11
N VAL A 207 -59.24 4.39 -32.21
CA VAL A 207 -60.58 4.16 -32.71
C VAL A 207 -61.13 2.90 -32.05
N ASN A 208 -62.30 3.00 -31.42
CA ASN A 208 -63.00 1.84 -30.89
C ASN A 208 -63.90 1.25 -31.99
N LEU A 209 -63.48 0.11 -32.54
CA LEU A 209 -64.20 -0.55 -33.64
C LEU A 209 -65.63 -0.97 -33.27
N ASP A 210 -65.91 -1.22 -31.99
CA ASP A 210 -67.26 -1.56 -31.52
C ASP A 210 -68.18 -0.33 -31.51
N ASP A 211 -67.66 0.83 -31.10
CA ASP A 211 -68.41 2.10 -31.15
C ASP A 211 -68.62 2.54 -32.61
N GLU A 212 -67.58 2.43 -33.46
CA GLU A 212 -67.72 2.70 -34.89
C GLU A 212 -68.71 1.75 -35.57
N ALA A 213 -68.74 0.46 -35.19
CA ALA A 213 -69.70 -0.51 -35.71
C ALA A 213 -71.14 -0.21 -35.24
N ALA A 214 -71.33 0.20 -33.99
CA ALA A 214 -72.63 0.62 -33.48
C ALA A 214 -73.14 1.88 -34.21
N ASP A 215 -72.27 2.87 -34.41
CA ASP A 215 -72.58 4.06 -35.20
C ASP A 215 -72.88 3.70 -36.66
N LEU A 216 -72.12 2.79 -37.26
CA LEU A 216 -72.36 2.28 -38.62
C LEU A 216 -73.76 1.64 -38.73
N ILE A 217 -74.13 0.78 -37.79
CA ILE A 217 -75.47 0.16 -37.74
C ILE A 217 -76.55 1.23 -37.57
N ARG A 218 -76.33 2.22 -36.70
CA ARG A 218 -77.26 3.35 -36.50
C ARG A 218 -77.45 4.15 -37.79
N TYR A 219 -76.36 4.45 -38.51
CA TYR A 219 -76.44 5.15 -39.80
C TYR A 219 -77.14 4.31 -40.87
N GLN A 220 -76.92 3.00 -40.91
CA GLN A 220 -77.64 2.09 -41.81
C GLN A 220 -79.14 2.06 -41.52
N GLN A 221 -79.53 1.97 -40.24
CA GLN A 221 -80.94 2.01 -39.82
C GLN A 221 -81.59 3.37 -40.14
N ALA A 222 -80.90 4.48 -39.86
CA ALA A 222 -81.36 5.82 -40.19
C ALA A 222 -81.56 5.99 -41.70
N TYR A 223 -80.65 5.45 -42.51
CA TYR A 223 -80.76 5.48 -43.98
C TYR A 223 -81.96 4.66 -44.47
N GLN A 224 -82.16 3.45 -43.95
CA GLN A 224 -83.33 2.62 -44.27
C GLN A 224 -84.64 3.29 -43.84
N ALA A 225 -84.67 3.92 -42.67
CA ALA A 225 -85.82 4.68 -42.19
C ALA A 225 -86.12 5.90 -43.07
N ALA A 226 -85.10 6.66 -43.48
CA ALA A 226 -85.24 7.77 -44.42
C ALA A 226 -85.75 7.29 -45.79
N ALA A 227 -85.23 6.18 -46.31
CA ALA A 227 -85.72 5.57 -47.55
C ALA A 227 -87.20 5.13 -47.43
N LYS A 228 -87.60 4.55 -46.29
CA LYS A 228 -88.99 4.18 -46.00
C LYS A 228 -89.90 5.42 -45.93
N ALA A 229 -89.45 6.49 -45.27
CA ALA A 229 -90.18 7.75 -45.19
C ALA A 229 -90.38 8.39 -46.58
N LEU A 230 -89.34 8.36 -47.43
CA LEU A 230 -89.45 8.79 -48.83
C LEU A 230 -90.42 7.92 -49.62
N GLN A 231 -90.38 6.59 -49.43
CA GLN A 231 -91.31 5.67 -50.10
C GLN A 231 -92.77 5.93 -49.69
N VAL A 232 -93.03 6.13 -48.40
CA VAL A 232 -94.37 6.49 -47.90
C VAL A 232 -94.79 7.87 -48.41
N GLY A 233 -93.87 8.84 -48.43
CA GLY A 233 -94.11 10.17 -49.00
C GLY A 233 -94.50 10.11 -50.47
N SER A 234 -93.79 9.32 -51.27
CA SER A 234 -94.13 9.08 -52.68
C SER A 234 -95.49 8.39 -52.82
N GLN A 235 -95.79 7.38 -52.00
CA GLN A 235 -97.12 6.73 -52.00
C GLN A 235 -98.25 7.70 -51.63
N LEU A 236 -98.03 8.59 -50.67
CA LEU A 236 -99.00 9.63 -50.33
C LEU A 236 -99.17 10.64 -51.46
N LEU A 237 -98.08 11.03 -52.14
CA LEU A 237 -98.14 11.89 -53.31
C LEU A 237 -98.94 11.23 -54.46
N ASP A 238 -98.65 9.97 -54.75
CA ASP A 238 -99.32 9.19 -55.80
C ASP A 238 -100.82 9.01 -55.48
N THR A 239 -101.18 8.75 -54.23
CA THR A 239 -102.59 8.66 -53.81
C THR A 239 -103.33 10.01 -53.91
N ILE A 240 -102.68 11.14 -53.59
CA ILE A 240 -103.25 12.48 -53.81
C ILE A 240 -103.46 12.74 -55.31
N ILE A 241 -102.50 12.36 -56.16
CA ILE A 241 -102.59 12.55 -57.62
C ILE A 241 -103.68 11.65 -58.22
N ALA A 242 -103.93 10.46 -57.66
CA ALA A 242 -104.93 9.52 -58.13
C ALA A 242 -106.39 9.87 -57.77
N ILE A 243 -106.65 10.85 -56.89
CA ILE A 243 -108.01 11.32 -56.54
C ILE A 243 -108.51 12.33 -57.59
N ARG A 244 -108.49 11.96 -58.88
CA ARG A 244 -109.01 12.82 -59.95
C ARG A 244 -109.85 12.05 -60.96
#